data_AF-A0A1B2ESU3-F1
#
_entry.id   AF-A0A1B2ESU3-F1
#
_cell.length_a   1.000
_cell.length_b   1.000
_cell.length_c   1.000
_cell.angle_alpha   90.00
_cell.angle_beta   90.00
_cell.angle_gamma   90.00
#
_symmetry.space_group_name_H-M   'P 1'
#
loop_
_entity.id
_entity.type
_entity.pdbx_description
1 polymer ?
#
loop_
_entity_poly.entity_id
_entity_poly.type
_entity_poly.pdbx_seq_one_letter_code
_entity_poly.pdbx_strand_id
1 'polypeptide(L)'
;MLLRHHETDGLLCGTYGTYETHLKPVAEVVGRKPGINTLAAMNVVMMPNQTVFITDTYINENPTAKQIAEIALLAADEVRRFGVMPRVALLSHSSFGSAQTTSAVKMRQALELIQTQAPDLEVEGEMHGDAALNKGIIDRVFPGSRLTGAANLLVMPNLDAANITFNVLKAGRAGDYGRPDPVGGRGDQSIF
;
A
#
# COMPACT_ATOMS: atom_id res chain seq x y z
N MET A 1 2.24 -26.72 8.02
CA MET A 1 1.49 -27.95 8.36
C MET A 1 0.36 -27.66 9.33
N LEU A 2 0.60 -27.18 10.55
CA LEU A 2 -0.45 -26.89 11.55
C LEU A 2 -1.58 -25.97 11.01
N LEU A 3 -1.22 -24.86 10.36
CA LEU A 3 -2.18 -23.95 9.73
C LEU A 3 -3.06 -24.64 8.66
N ARG A 4 -2.45 -25.53 7.85
CA ARG A 4 -3.14 -26.27 6.79
C ARG A 4 -4.10 -27.32 7.35
N HIS A 5 -3.81 -27.85 8.53
CA HIS A 5 -4.65 -28.81 9.25
C HIS A 5 -5.66 -28.15 10.19
N HIS A 6 -5.78 -26.81 10.16
CA HIS A 6 -6.66 -26.04 11.04
C HIS A 6 -6.39 -26.25 12.54
N GLU A 7 -5.14 -26.55 12.89
CA GLU A 7 -4.71 -26.71 14.29
C GLU A 7 -4.23 -25.38 14.91
N THR A 8 -4.08 -24.34 14.10
CA THR A 8 -3.67 -22.99 14.50
C THR A 8 -4.34 -21.94 13.61
N ASP A 9 -4.69 -20.78 14.17
CA ASP A 9 -5.38 -19.70 13.44
C ASP A 9 -4.43 -18.72 12.71
N GLY A 10 -3.11 -18.81 12.96
CA GLY A 10 -2.14 -17.88 12.39
C GLY A 10 -0.71 -18.42 12.37
N LEU A 11 0.10 -17.87 11.47
CA LEU A 11 1.53 -18.15 11.36
C LEU A 11 2.30 -16.83 11.43
N LEU A 12 3.23 -16.75 12.38
CA LEU A 12 4.24 -15.69 12.43
C LEU A 12 5.59 -16.31 12.05
N CYS A 13 6.19 -15.82 10.97
CA CYS A 13 7.49 -16.26 10.46
C CYS A 13 8.37 -15.07 10.05
N GLY A 14 9.65 -15.33 9.74
CA GLY A 14 10.58 -14.29 9.29
C GLY A 14 11.54 -13.74 10.35
N THR A 15 11.70 -14.40 11.50
CA THR A 15 12.75 -14.07 12.49
C THR A 15 14.16 -14.43 12.02
N TYR A 16 14.28 -15.30 11.01
CA TYR A 16 15.54 -15.71 10.38
C TYR A 16 15.32 -15.98 8.90
N GLY A 17 16.27 -15.64 8.03
CA GLY A 17 16.19 -15.85 6.58
C GLY A 17 15.64 -14.65 5.81
N THR A 18 15.59 -14.75 4.48
CA THR A 18 15.12 -13.65 3.61
C THR A 18 13.60 -13.72 3.42
N TYR A 19 13.00 -12.58 3.08
CA TYR A 19 11.56 -12.47 2.78
C TYR A 19 11.12 -13.48 1.70
N GLU A 20 11.89 -13.58 0.61
CA GLU A 20 11.65 -14.52 -0.49
C GLU A 20 11.60 -15.99 -0.03
N THR A 21 12.45 -16.36 0.93
CA THR A 21 12.52 -17.73 1.45
C THR A 21 11.25 -18.12 2.19
N HIS A 22 10.58 -17.16 2.83
CA HIS A 22 9.33 -17.40 3.57
C HIS A 22 8.08 -17.23 2.72
N LEU A 23 8.12 -16.35 1.70
CA LEU A 23 6.94 -16.01 0.91
C LEU A 23 6.32 -17.23 0.22
N LYS A 24 7.16 -18.08 -0.41
CA LYS A 24 6.67 -19.25 -1.16
C LYS A 24 5.97 -20.28 -0.24
N PRO A 25 6.57 -20.74 0.87
CA PRO A 25 5.88 -21.61 1.83
C PRO A 25 4.59 -21.01 2.38
N VAL A 26 4.59 -19.70 2.70
CA VAL A 26 3.39 -19.02 3.23
C VAL A 26 2.28 -19.00 2.19
N ALA A 27 2.59 -18.66 0.94
CA ALA A 27 1.63 -18.63 -0.15
C ALA A 27 1.01 -20.02 -0.43
N GLU A 28 1.79 -21.09 -0.31
CA GLU A 28 1.31 -22.46 -0.50
C GLU A 28 0.45 -22.96 0.66
N VAL A 29 0.72 -22.50 1.88
CA VAL A 29 0.06 -22.98 3.11
C VAL A 29 -1.20 -22.18 3.43
N VAL A 30 -1.16 -20.85 3.32
CA VAL A 30 -2.30 -19.96 3.55
C VAL A 30 -3.22 -19.95 2.33
N GLY A 31 -2.63 -20.06 1.13
CA GLY A 31 -3.35 -19.90 -0.13
C GLY A 31 -3.72 -18.44 -0.41
N ARG A 32 -4.58 -18.26 -1.41
CA ARG A 32 -5.13 -16.95 -1.81
C ARG A 32 -6.64 -16.97 -1.63
N LYS A 33 -7.22 -15.80 -1.34
CA LYS A 33 -8.68 -15.65 -1.31
C LYS A 33 -9.27 -16.00 -2.69
N PRO A 34 -10.44 -16.65 -2.79
CA PRO A 34 -11.07 -16.94 -4.08
C PRO A 34 -11.25 -15.66 -4.90
N GLY A 35 -10.87 -15.73 -6.19
CA GLY A 35 -10.90 -14.59 -7.10
C GLY A 35 -9.69 -13.66 -7.02
N ILE A 36 -8.77 -13.89 -6.06
CA ILE A 36 -7.55 -13.10 -5.90
C ILE A 36 -6.33 -13.83 -6.48
N ASN A 37 -5.61 -13.14 -7.36
CA ASN A 37 -4.45 -13.71 -8.06
C ASN A 37 -3.12 -13.09 -7.63
N THR A 38 -3.14 -11.92 -7.00
CA THR A 38 -1.93 -11.19 -6.58
C THR A 38 -1.78 -11.22 -5.08
N LEU A 39 -0.58 -11.54 -4.62
CA LEU A 39 -0.18 -11.34 -3.22
C LEU A 39 0.43 -9.95 -3.11
N ALA A 40 0.11 -9.23 -2.04
CA ALA A 40 0.76 -7.97 -1.73
C ALA A 40 1.13 -7.87 -0.25
N ALA A 41 2.19 -7.10 0.01
CA ALA A 41 2.60 -6.74 1.35
C ALA A 41 2.25 -5.27 1.59
N MET A 42 1.66 -4.95 2.73
CA MET A 42 1.44 -3.58 3.17
C MET A 42 2.23 -3.28 4.42
N ASN A 43 2.82 -2.10 4.45
CA ASN A 43 3.55 -1.62 5.61
C ASN A 43 2.83 -0.41 6.20
N VAL A 44 2.83 -0.35 7.52
CA VAL A 44 2.29 0.79 8.26
C VAL A 44 3.44 1.68 8.74
N VAL A 45 3.35 2.97 8.44
CA VAL A 45 4.26 4.00 8.96
C VAL A 45 3.45 4.97 9.82
N MET A 46 3.71 4.94 11.12
CA MET A 46 3.15 5.88 12.08
C MET A 46 4.04 7.13 12.15
N MET A 47 3.52 8.26 11.65
CA MET A 47 4.12 9.59 11.81
C MET A 47 3.38 10.37 12.91
N PRO A 48 3.98 11.41 13.52
CA PRO A 48 3.35 12.16 14.61
C PRO A 48 1.95 12.70 14.29
N ASN A 49 1.72 13.10 13.03
CA ASN A 49 0.49 13.77 12.62
C ASN A 49 -0.46 12.87 11.82
N GLN A 50 0.00 11.72 11.33
CA GLN A 50 -0.82 10.80 10.53
C GLN A 50 -0.21 9.40 10.43
N THR A 51 -1.06 8.39 10.27
CA THR A 51 -0.64 7.02 9.94
C THR A 51 -0.84 6.78 8.45
N VAL A 52 0.20 6.24 7.80
CA VAL A 52 0.21 5.99 6.36
C VAL A 52 0.49 4.51 6.10
N PHE A 53 -0.32 3.93 5.24
CA PHE A 53 -0.21 2.58 4.73
C PHE A 53 0.40 2.62 3.34
N ILE A 54 1.44 1.81 3.09
CA ILE A 54 2.13 1.75 1.80
C ILE A 54 1.99 0.35 1.25
N THR A 55 1.46 0.23 0.03
CA THR A 55 1.27 -1.07 -0.61
C THR A 55 2.50 -1.52 -1.41
N ASP A 56 2.71 -2.82 -1.36
CA ASP A 56 3.57 -3.63 -2.23
C ASP A 56 5.04 -3.24 -2.25
N THR A 57 5.66 -3.22 -1.06
CA THR A 57 7.07 -2.84 -0.89
C THR A 57 8.06 -3.99 -1.08
N TYR A 58 7.57 -5.22 -1.26
CA TYR A 58 8.41 -6.44 -1.25
C TYR A 58 8.01 -7.55 -2.23
N ILE A 59 6.82 -7.52 -2.86
CA ILE A 59 6.33 -8.67 -3.64
C ILE A 59 6.40 -8.42 -5.15
N ASN A 60 5.67 -7.42 -5.68
CA ASN A 60 5.56 -7.27 -7.13
C ASN A 60 6.47 -6.15 -7.66
N GLU A 61 7.49 -6.51 -8.44
CA GLU A 61 8.45 -5.57 -9.02
C GLU A 61 7.76 -4.50 -9.88
N ASN A 62 6.91 -4.91 -10.82
CA ASN A 62 6.21 -4.01 -11.73
C ASN A 62 4.78 -4.53 -11.98
N PRO A 63 3.86 -4.34 -11.01
CA PRO A 63 2.50 -4.86 -11.11
C PRO A 63 1.76 -4.19 -12.28
N THR A 64 0.90 -4.96 -12.95
CA THR A 64 0.01 -4.45 -14.00
C THR A 64 -1.12 -3.61 -13.39
N ALA A 65 -1.84 -2.82 -14.21
CA ALA A 65 -2.97 -2.01 -13.75
C ALA A 65 -4.05 -2.84 -13.02
N LYS A 66 -4.32 -4.07 -13.48
CA LYS A 66 -5.25 -5.00 -12.84
C LYS A 66 -4.77 -5.44 -11.47
N GLN A 67 -3.48 -5.75 -11.35
CA GLN A 67 -2.87 -6.14 -10.07
C GLN A 67 -2.86 -4.96 -9.11
N ILE A 68 -2.53 -3.74 -9.58
CA ILE A 68 -2.60 -2.52 -8.76
C ILE A 68 -4.02 -2.31 -8.22
N ALA A 69 -5.04 -2.49 -9.06
CA ALA A 69 -6.43 -2.39 -8.64
C ALA A 69 -6.78 -3.44 -7.57
N GLU A 70 -6.39 -4.70 -7.78
CA GLU A 70 -6.59 -5.79 -6.83
C GLU A 70 -5.90 -5.51 -5.49
N ILE A 71 -4.64 -5.08 -5.52
CA ILE A 71 -3.84 -4.70 -4.35
C ILE A 71 -4.50 -3.55 -3.59
N ALA A 72 -4.97 -2.52 -4.30
CA ALA A 72 -5.61 -1.36 -3.68
C ALA A 72 -6.90 -1.74 -2.95
N LEU A 73 -7.71 -2.62 -3.53
CA LEU A 73 -8.95 -3.11 -2.92
C LEU A 73 -8.68 -3.96 -1.68
N LEU A 74 -7.72 -4.90 -1.77
CA LEU A 74 -7.30 -5.72 -0.63
C LEU A 74 -6.73 -4.87 0.50
N ALA A 75 -5.87 -3.91 0.17
CA ALA A 75 -5.30 -2.99 1.15
C ALA A 75 -6.37 -2.11 1.80
N ALA A 76 -7.35 -1.63 1.02
CA ALA A 76 -8.46 -0.85 1.57
C ALA A 76 -9.31 -1.67 2.56
N ASP A 77 -9.56 -2.95 2.26
CA ASP A 77 -10.25 -3.85 3.19
C ASP A 77 -9.43 -4.10 4.46
N GLU A 78 -8.12 -4.25 4.35
CA GLU A 78 -7.26 -4.42 5.52
C GLU A 78 -7.20 -3.15 6.38
N VAL A 79 -7.12 -1.97 5.76
CA VAL A 79 -7.19 -0.68 6.48
C VAL A 79 -8.53 -0.51 7.22
N ARG A 80 -9.65 -0.97 6.64
CA ARG A 80 -10.95 -1.01 7.35
C ARG A 80 -10.93 -1.92 8.57
N ARG A 81 -10.22 -3.06 8.51
CA ARG A 81 -10.07 -3.98 9.64
C ARG A 81 -9.26 -3.37 10.79
N PHE A 82 -8.32 -2.47 10.49
CA PHE A 82 -7.67 -1.63 11.50
C PHE A 82 -8.59 -0.55 12.10
N GLY A 83 -9.86 -0.47 11.69
CA GLY A 83 -10.83 0.53 12.16
C GLY A 83 -10.62 1.92 11.54
N VAL A 84 -9.84 2.01 10.46
CA VAL A 84 -9.53 3.26 9.78
C VAL A 84 -10.29 3.32 8.45
N MET A 85 -10.90 4.47 8.15
CA MET A 85 -11.52 4.68 6.83
C MET A 85 -10.44 4.84 5.75
N PRO A 86 -10.40 3.99 4.70
CA PRO A 86 -9.38 4.06 3.68
C PRO A 86 -9.61 5.25 2.75
N ARG A 87 -8.58 6.09 2.62
CA ARG A 87 -8.47 7.19 1.66
C ARG A 87 -7.27 6.90 0.78
N VAL A 88 -7.56 6.43 -0.42
CA VAL A 88 -6.60 5.79 -1.32
C VAL A 88 -6.05 6.80 -2.31
N ALA A 89 -4.73 6.92 -2.39
CA ALA A 89 -4.05 7.66 -3.43
C ALA A 89 -3.23 6.72 -4.31
N LEU A 90 -3.49 6.77 -5.61
CA LEU A 90 -2.67 6.11 -6.63
C LEU A 90 -1.50 7.03 -6.98
N LEU A 91 -0.29 6.61 -6.61
CA LEU A 91 0.89 7.45 -6.77
C LEU A 91 1.57 7.29 -8.13
N SER A 92 2.05 8.41 -8.65
CA SER A 92 2.89 8.46 -9.85
C SER A 92 3.81 9.69 -9.80
N HIS A 93 4.75 9.75 -10.72
CA HIS A 93 5.49 10.99 -11.03
C HIS A 93 4.67 11.94 -11.92
N SER A 94 3.48 11.52 -12.35
CA SER A 94 2.47 12.34 -13.03
C SER A 94 1.40 12.77 -12.02
N SER A 95 0.77 13.91 -12.29
CA SER A 95 -0.42 14.37 -11.57
C SER A 95 -1.55 14.63 -12.57
N PHE A 96 -2.64 13.85 -12.45
CA PHE A 96 -3.90 14.00 -13.18
C PHE A 96 -3.75 14.23 -14.69
N GLY A 97 -2.94 13.41 -15.35
CA GLY A 97 -2.71 13.48 -16.80
C GLY A 97 -1.56 14.39 -17.24
N SER A 98 -0.77 14.95 -16.31
CA SER A 98 0.38 15.81 -16.66
C SER A 98 1.44 15.08 -17.49
N ALA A 99 1.52 13.75 -17.41
CA ALA A 99 2.40 12.93 -18.25
C ALA A 99 1.70 11.70 -18.85
N GLN A 100 2.17 11.29 -20.02
CA GLN A 100 1.70 10.11 -20.77
C GLN A 100 2.68 8.94 -20.71
N THR A 101 3.44 8.84 -19.62
CA THR A 101 4.37 7.73 -19.43
C THR A 101 3.60 6.43 -19.15
N THR A 102 4.23 5.29 -19.43
CA THR A 102 3.65 3.96 -19.18
C THR A 102 3.18 3.81 -17.73
N SER A 103 3.94 4.33 -16.77
CA SER A 103 3.56 4.31 -15.35
C SER A 103 2.33 5.17 -15.06
N ALA A 104 2.23 6.38 -15.61
CA ALA A 104 1.07 7.24 -15.42
C ALA A 104 -0.21 6.65 -16.03
N VAL A 105 -0.12 6.15 -17.27
CA VAL A 105 -1.23 5.46 -17.94
C VAL A 105 -1.69 4.25 -17.13
N LYS A 106 -0.73 3.46 -16.61
CA LYS A 106 -1.01 2.28 -15.79
C LYS A 106 -1.79 2.62 -14.52
N MET A 107 -1.42 3.70 -13.82
CA MET A 107 -2.13 4.13 -12.62
C MET A 107 -3.55 4.64 -12.94
N ARG A 108 -3.76 5.35 -14.05
CA ARG A 108 -5.11 5.77 -14.48
C ARG A 108 -6.00 4.59 -14.83
N GLN A 109 -5.46 3.60 -15.55
CA GLN A 109 -6.19 2.36 -15.82
C GLN A 109 -6.56 1.62 -14.53
N ALA A 110 -5.66 1.62 -13.53
CA ALA A 110 -5.97 1.05 -12.23
C ALA A 110 -7.10 1.82 -11.54
N LEU A 111 -7.12 3.17 -11.62
CA LEU A 111 -8.20 3.98 -11.06
C LEU A 111 -9.57 3.60 -11.64
N GLU A 112 -9.67 3.51 -12.97
CA GLU A 112 -10.91 3.15 -13.66
C GLU A 112 -11.43 1.77 -13.20
N LEU A 113 -10.52 0.81 -13.06
CA LEU A 113 -10.84 -0.54 -12.57
C LEU A 113 -11.31 -0.53 -11.11
N ILE A 114 -10.69 0.27 -10.25
CA ILE A 114 -11.07 0.38 -8.83
C ILE A 114 -12.44 1.05 -8.72
N GLN A 115 -12.68 2.15 -9.44
CA GLN A 115 -13.95 2.88 -9.42
C GLN A 115 -15.12 2.01 -9.92
N THR A 116 -14.86 1.15 -10.90
CA THR A 116 -15.86 0.19 -11.40
C THR A 116 -16.21 -0.87 -10.36
N GLN A 117 -15.21 -1.38 -9.62
CA GLN A 117 -15.39 -2.50 -8.68
C GLN A 117 -15.84 -2.03 -7.28
N ALA A 118 -15.42 -0.85 -6.85
CA ALA A 118 -15.72 -0.28 -5.55
C ALA A 118 -16.09 1.21 -5.71
N PRO A 119 -17.29 1.50 -6.24
CA PRO A 119 -17.69 2.88 -6.53
C PRO A 119 -17.79 3.76 -5.29
N ASP A 120 -17.92 3.19 -4.08
CA ASP A 120 -18.01 3.93 -2.81
C ASP A 120 -16.64 4.18 -2.16
N LEU A 121 -15.56 3.61 -2.68
CA LEU A 121 -14.22 3.81 -2.12
C LEU A 121 -13.72 5.23 -2.42
N GLU A 122 -13.20 5.91 -1.40
CA GLU A 122 -12.46 7.16 -1.57
C GLU A 122 -11.10 6.85 -2.21
N VAL A 123 -11.03 6.96 -3.54
CA VAL A 123 -9.81 6.73 -4.31
C VAL A 123 -9.61 7.83 -5.34
N GLU A 124 -8.38 8.31 -5.44
CA GLU A 124 -7.97 9.29 -6.46
C GLU A 124 -6.57 9.04 -6.99
N GLY A 125 -6.29 9.62 -8.15
CA GLY A 125 -4.97 9.65 -8.78
C GLY A 125 -5.07 9.67 -10.30
N GLU A 126 -3.98 9.46 -11.02
CA GLU A 126 -2.61 9.38 -10.52
C GLU A 126 -2.13 10.73 -9.98
N MET A 127 -1.36 10.75 -8.88
CA MET A 127 -0.86 11.99 -8.29
C MET A 127 0.52 11.84 -7.65
N HIS A 128 1.18 12.97 -7.42
CA HIS A 128 2.42 13.02 -6.65
C HIS A 128 2.20 12.70 -5.16
N GLY A 129 3.24 12.20 -4.50
CA GLY A 129 3.16 11.79 -3.09
C GLY A 129 2.95 12.95 -2.12
N ASP A 130 3.44 14.15 -2.44
CA ASP A 130 3.18 15.36 -1.66
C ASP A 130 1.72 15.80 -1.73
N ALA A 131 1.11 15.72 -2.93
CA ALA A 131 -0.31 15.95 -3.11
C ALA A 131 -1.13 14.94 -2.29
N ALA A 132 -0.82 13.65 -2.39
CA ALA A 132 -1.53 12.61 -1.64
C ALA A 132 -1.54 12.85 -0.12
N LEU A 133 -0.45 13.34 0.45
CA LEU A 133 -0.32 13.61 1.89
C LEU A 133 -0.86 14.98 2.32
N ASN A 134 -1.28 15.84 1.39
CA ASN A 134 -1.75 17.18 1.69
C ASN A 134 -3.03 17.52 0.91
N LYS A 135 -4.16 17.47 1.61
CA LYS A 135 -5.48 17.82 1.05
C LYS A 135 -5.53 19.21 0.42
N GLY A 136 -4.81 20.19 0.97
CA GLY A 136 -4.77 21.54 0.40
C GLY A 136 -4.09 21.60 -0.97
N ILE A 137 -3.17 20.68 -1.27
CA ILE A 137 -2.57 20.55 -2.62
C ILE A 137 -3.57 19.87 -3.55
N ILE A 138 -4.22 18.80 -3.10
CA ILE A 138 -5.29 18.11 -3.87
C ILE A 138 -6.38 19.10 -4.26
N ASP A 139 -6.88 19.92 -3.33
CA ASP A 139 -7.97 20.88 -3.60
C ASP A 139 -7.60 21.97 -4.60
N ARG A 140 -6.31 22.30 -4.71
CA ARG A 140 -5.81 23.28 -5.69
C ARG A 140 -5.63 22.66 -7.07
N VAL A 141 -5.12 21.44 -7.14
CA VAL A 141 -4.80 20.75 -8.40
C VAL A 141 -6.05 20.08 -8.99
N PHE A 142 -6.89 19.52 -8.14
CA PHE A 142 -8.08 18.76 -8.51
C PHE A 142 -9.24 19.02 -7.52
N PRO A 143 -9.96 20.17 -7.65
CA PRO A 143 -11.04 20.56 -6.73
C PRO A 143 -12.22 19.57 -6.67
N GLY A 144 -12.38 18.72 -7.69
CA GLY A 144 -13.42 17.69 -7.76
C GLY A 144 -13.05 16.36 -7.09
N SER A 145 -11.95 16.33 -6.33
CA SER A 145 -11.45 15.12 -5.67
C SER A 145 -12.49 14.47 -4.76
N ARG A 146 -12.59 13.14 -4.85
CA ARG A 146 -13.41 12.31 -3.96
C ARG A 146 -12.83 12.15 -2.55
N LEU A 147 -11.54 12.45 -2.37
CA LEU A 147 -10.89 12.31 -1.07
C LEU A 147 -11.44 13.35 -0.10
N THR A 148 -11.93 12.92 1.06
CA THR A 148 -12.43 13.84 2.10
C THR A 148 -11.30 14.47 2.92
N GLY A 149 -10.09 13.94 2.84
CA GLY A 149 -8.90 14.42 3.56
C GLY A 149 -7.61 13.93 2.91
N ALA A 150 -6.49 14.09 3.61
CA ALA A 150 -5.21 13.54 3.16
C ALA A 150 -5.30 12.00 3.06
N ALA A 151 -4.68 11.43 2.02
CA ALA A 151 -4.65 10.00 1.81
C ALA A 151 -3.88 9.32 2.94
N ASN A 152 -4.44 8.22 3.43
CA ASN A 152 -3.78 7.35 4.40
C ASN A 152 -3.32 6.04 3.76
N LEU A 153 -3.81 5.68 2.58
CA LEU A 153 -3.39 4.49 1.86
C LEU A 153 -2.73 4.89 0.54
N LEU A 154 -1.43 4.68 0.45
CA LEU A 154 -0.60 5.01 -0.71
C LEU A 154 -0.38 3.75 -1.54
N VAL A 155 -0.95 3.75 -2.74
CA VAL A 155 -0.79 2.67 -3.71
C VAL A 155 0.34 3.04 -4.68
N MET A 156 1.37 2.22 -4.67
CA MET A 156 2.62 2.50 -5.37
C MET A 156 2.63 1.91 -6.79
N PRO A 157 3.32 2.56 -7.74
CA PRO A 157 3.34 2.10 -9.13
C PRO A 157 4.25 0.88 -9.35
N ASN A 158 5.26 0.68 -8.50
CA ASN A 158 6.22 -0.41 -8.58
C ASN A 158 6.95 -0.61 -7.23
N LEU A 159 7.70 -1.70 -7.12
CA LEU A 159 8.44 -2.09 -5.91
C LEU A 159 9.47 -1.04 -5.50
N ASP A 160 10.23 -0.47 -6.45
CA ASP A 160 11.26 0.53 -6.15
C ASP A 160 10.65 1.78 -5.49
N ALA A 161 9.57 2.32 -6.08
CA ALA A 161 8.89 3.48 -5.51
C ALA A 161 8.36 3.18 -4.11
N ALA A 162 7.79 1.99 -3.91
CA ALA A 162 7.27 1.56 -2.62
C ALA A 162 8.37 1.40 -1.57
N ASN A 163 9.42 0.66 -1.90
CA ASN A 163 10.52 0.32 -1.00
C ASN A 163 11.35 1.54 -0.63
N ILE A 164 11.71 2.38 -1.60
CA ILE A 164 12.46 3.62 -1.37
C ILE A 164 11.63 4.55 -0.47
N THR A 165 10.36 4.77 -0.80
CA THR A 165 9.49 5.66 0.00
C THR A 165 9.33 5.16 1.44
N PHE A 166 9.09 3.86 1.63
CA PHE A 166 8.98 3.27 2.95
C PHE A 166 10.26 3.46 3.77
N ASN A 167 11.42 3.15 3.20
CA ASN A 167 12.70 3.28 3.92
C ASN A 167 13.05 4.75 4.22
N VAL A 168 12.76 5.67 3.31
CA VAL A 168 12.96 7.12 3.54
C VAL A 168 12.05 7.62 4.66
N LEU A 169 10.76 7.28 4.66
CA LEU A 169 9.83 7.69 5.72
C LEU A 169 10.20 7.06 7.07
N LYS A 170 10.60 5.79 7.07
CA LYS A 170 11.09 5.08 8.26
C LYS A 170 12.35 5.75 8.84
N ALA A 171 13.32 6.09 8.00
CA ALA A 171 14.56 6.75 8.42
C ALA A 171 14.30 8.20 8.88
N GLY A 172 13.45 8.94 8.17
CA GLY A 172 13.06 10.30 8.54
C GLY A 172 12.41 10.36 9.92
N ARG A 173 11.59 9.36 10.28
CA ARG A 173 11.04 9.22 11.64
C ARG A 173 12.12 9.04 12.71
N ALA A 174 13.17 8.27 12.42
CA ALA A 174 14.25 8.00 13.36
C ALA A 174 15.15 9.23 13.61
N GLY A 175 15.17 10.20 12.67
CA GLY A 175 15.90 11.46 12.82
C GLY A 175 15.29 12.43 13.84
N ASP A 176 13.98 12.34 14.10
CA ASP A 176 13.26 13.23 15.04
C ASP A 176 13.36 12.80 16.51
N TYR A 177 13.79 11.56 16.76
CA TYR A 177 13.99 11.05 18.11
C TYR A 177 15.40 10.48 18.22
N GLY A 178 16.30 11.22 18.88
CA GLY A 178 17.63 10.74 19.33
C GLY A 178 17.57 9.62 20.37
N ARG A 179 16.52 8.78 20.36
CA ARG A 179 16.39 7.55 21.12
C ARG A 179 16.48 6.37 20.15
N PRO A 180 17.31 5.36 20.43
CA PRO A 180 17.19 4.08 19.73
C PRO A 180 15.77 3.57 19.96
N ASP A 181 15.11 3.21 18.86
CA ASP A 181 13.80 2.59 18.87
C ASP A 181 13.84 1.36 19.79
N PRO A 182 13.12 1.34 20.94
CA PRO A 182 13.13 0.20 21.85
C PRO A 182 12.50 -1.04 21.22
N VAL A 183 11.84 -0.88 20.06
CA VAL A 183 11.17 -1.92 19.29
C VAL A 183 11.75 -1.97 17.87
N GLY A 184 13.08 -1.82 17.72
CA GLY A 184 13.83 -2.20 16.53
C GLY A 184 13.09 -2.07 15.19
N GLY A 185 12.64 -0.87 14.83
CA GLY A 185 12.15 -0.55 13.48
C GLY A 185 11.08 -1.49 12.94
N ARG A 186 10.17 -2.01 13.79
CA ARG A 186 9.02 -2.80 13.31
C ARG A 186 8.02 -1.86 12.65
N GLY A 187 8.07 -1.79 11.32
CA GLY A 187 6.85 -1.54 10.57
C GLY A 187 6.02 -2.81 10.69
N ASP A 188 4.77 -2.71 11.14
CA ASP A 188 3.87 -3.84 11.05
C ASP A 188 3.66 -4.15 9.56
N GLN A 189 4.03 -5.38 9.20
CA GLN A 189 3.87 -5.90 7.85
C GLN A 189 2.66 -6.81 7.84
N SER A 190 1.67 -6.46 7.03
CA SER A 190 0.53 -7.32 6.75
C SER A 190 0.67 -7.83 5.32
N ILE A 191 0.64 -9.15 5.15
CA ILE A 191 0.59 -9.79 3.83
C ILE A 191 -0.85 -10.22 3.59
N PHE A 192 -1.38 -9.92 2.41
CA PHE A 192 -2.73 -10.28 1.99
C PHE A 192 -2.81 -10.69 0.53
#